data_AF-A0A7V3RMZ1-F1
#
_entry.id   AF-A0A7V3RMZ1-F1
#
_cell.length_a   1.000
_cell.length_b   1.000
_cell.length_c   1.000
_cell.angle_alpha   90.00
_cell.angle_beta   90.00
_cell.angle_gamma   90.00
#
_symmetry.space_group_name_H-M   'P 1'
#
loop_
_entity.id
_entity.type
_entity.pdbx_description
1 polymer ?
#
loop_
_entity_poly.entity_id
_entity_poly.type
_entity_poly.pdbx_seq_one_letter_code
_entity_poly.pdbx_strand_id
1 'polypeptide(L)' 'MPTLTLQRIQLGHASAPEQLARLRAQLSAQGNMVSARGRELTERVFGEPLPPLRVVERICEDVR' A
#
# COMPACT_ATOMS: atom_id res chain seq x y z
N MET A 1 2.32 17.83 -25.01
CA MET A 1 1.70 17.12 -23.86
C MET A 1 2.49 15.84 -23.65
N PRO A 2 2.88 15.48 -22.41
CA PRO A 2 3.64 14.25 -22.20
C PRO A 2 2.78 13.03 -22.54
N THR A 3 3.36 12.08 -23.27
CA THR A 3 2.72 10.81 -23.60
C THR A 3 2.84 9.87 -22.41
N LEU A 4 1.71 9.36 -21.91
CA LEU A 4 1.68 8.40 -20.81
C LEU A 4 1.60 6.97 -21.36
N THR A 5 2.59 6.15 -21.02
CA THR A 5 2.57 4.72 -21.31
C THR A 5 1.81 4.00 -20.20
N LEU A 6 0.60 3.52 -20.49
CA LEU A 6 -0.25 2.79 -19.53
C LEU A 6 -0.37 1.33 -19.91
N GLN A 7 -0.10 0.45 -18.94
CA GLN A 7 -0.36 -0.98 -19.12
C GLN A 7 -1.86 -1.27 -18.94
N ARG A 8 -2.48 -1.89 -19.95
CA ARG A 8 -3.87 -2.35 -19.88
C ARG A 8 -3.92 -3.83 -19.54
N ILE A 9 -4.75 -4.19 -18.55
CA ILE A 9 -5.08 -5.57 -18.21
C ILE A 9 -6.56 -5.78 -18.58
N GLN A 10 -6.86 -6.83 -19.34
CA GLN A 10 -8.23 -7.16 -19.73
C GLN A 10 -8.74 -8.32 -18.87
N LEU A 11 -9.78 -8.05 -18.08
CA LEU A 11 -10.42 -9.07 -17.24
C LEU A 11 -11.18 -10.07 -18.14
N GLY A 12 -11.07 -11.36 -17.83
CA GLY A 12 -11.66 -12.44 -18.63
C GLY A 12 -10.70 -13.11 -19.61
N HIS A 13 -9.52 -12.54 -19.86
CA HIS A 13 -8.46 -13.24 -20.57
C HIS A 13 -7.72 -14.20 -19.62
N ALA A 14 -7.29 -15.37 -20.12
CA ALA A 14 -6.64 -16.40 -19.30
C ALA A 14 -5.35 -15.92 -18.59
N SER A 15 -4.65 -14.94 -19.18
CA SER A 15 -3.43 -14.34 -18.59
C SER A 15 -3.68 -13.21 -17.59
N ALA A 16 -4.94 -12.78 -17.40
CA ALA A 16 -5.25 -11.67 -16.50
C ALA A 16 -4.80 -11.92 -15.03
N PRO A 17 -4.96 -13.12 -14.45
CA PRO A 17 -4.49 -13.39 -13.09
C PRO A 17 -2.97 -13.24 -12.93
N GLU A 18 -2.20 -13.69 -13.92
CA GLU A 18 -0.74 -13.59 -13.90
C GLU A 18 -0.26 -12.13 -14.05
N GLN A 19 -0.89 -11.38 -14.96
CA GLN A 19 -0.62 -9.95 -15.14
C GLN A 19 -0.91 -9.15 -13.87
N LEU A 20 -2.02 -9.46 -13.18
CA LEU A 20 -2.36 -8.84 -11.90
C LEU A 20 -1.40 -9.26 -10.78
N ALA A 21 -0.98 -10.53 -10.73
CA ALA A 21 0.00 -10.99 -9.74
C ALA A 21 1.35 -10.30 -9.93
N ARG A 22 1.79 -10.12 -11.17
CA ARG A 22 3.02 -9.39 -11.51
C ARG A 22 2.90 -7.90 -11.20
N LEU A 23 1.78 -7.27 -11.56
CA LEU A 23 1.51 -5.87 -11.21
C LEU A 23 1.51 -5.70 -9.69
N ARG A 24 0.83 -6.60 -8.98
CA ARG A 24 0.84 -6.63 -7.51
C ARG A 24 2.27 -6.75 -7.01
N ALA A 25 3.11 -7.66 -7.50
CA ALA A 25 4.50 -7.77 -7.05
C ALA A 25 5.31 -6.49 -7.30
N GLN A 26 5.13 -5.83 -8.45
CA GLN A 26 5.79 -4.57 -8.80
C GLN A 26 5.34 -3.40 -7.90
N LEU A 27 4.05 -3.33 -7.59
CA LEU A 27 3.48 -2.29 -6.73
C LEU A 27 3.58 -2.63 -5.24
N SER A 28 3.75 -3.91 -4.91
CA SER A 28 3.92 -4.48 -3.57
C SER A 28 5.31 -4.26 -3.03
N ALA A 29 5.95 -3.15 -3.39
CA ALA A 29 6.94 -2.52 -2.53
C ALA A 29 6.23 -2.07 -1.22
N GLN A 30 5.96 -3.05 -0.36
CA GLN A 30 5.89 -3.00 1.09
C GLN A 30 4.76 -2.22 1.77
N GLY A 31 3.70 -1.75 1.10
CA GLY A 31 2.55 -1.15 1.81
C GLY A 31 2.89 0.01 2.76
N ASN A 32 4.10 0.55 2.64
CA ASN A 32 4.69 1.57 3.51
C ASN A 32 4.56 2.97 2.89
N MET A 33 3.74 3.10 1.85
CA MET A 33 3.52 4.37 1.15
C MET A 33 2.52 5.21 1.94
N VAL A 34 3.00 5.75 3.05
CA VAL A 34 2.36 6.84 3.79
C VAL A 34 2.95 8.17 3.33
N SER A 35 2.09 9.17 3.14
CA SER A 35 2.55 10.53 2.90
C SER A 35 3.36 11.03 4.11
N ALA A 36 4.22 12.04 3.92
CA ALA A 36 4.98 12.64 5.03
C ALA A 36 4.07 13.09 6.18
N ARG A 37 2.94 13.73 5.83
CA ARG A 37 1.88 14.10 6.78
C ARG A 37 1.31 12.89 7.54
N GLY A 38 1.15 11.75 6.86
CA GLY A 38 0.69 10.51 7.49
C GLY A 38 1.68 9.97 8.52
N ARG A 39 2.99 10.05 8.25
CA ARG A 39 4.04 9.67 9.22
C ARG A 39 4.03 10.55 10.47
N GLU A 40 3.94 11.87 10.29
CA GLU A 40 3.85 12.82 11.41
C GLU A 40 2.62 12.55 12.29
N LEU A 41 1.48 12.23 11.67
CA LEU A 41 0.26 11.86 12.39
C LEU A 41 0.44 10.57 13.19
N THR A 42 1.08 9.54 12.62
CA THR A 42 1.39 8.30 13.33
C THR A 42 2.28 8.56 14.55
N GLU A 43 3.36 9.33 14.40
CA GLU A 43 4.24 9.68 15.52
C GLU A 43 3.52 10.48 16.60
N ARG A 44 2.65 11.43 16.23
CA ARG A 44 1.89 12.24 17.19
C ARG A 44 0.84 11.44 17.97
N VAL A 45 0.23 10.44 17.34
CA VAL A 45 -0.83 9.63 17.97
C VAL A 45 -0.25 8.51 18.82
N PHE A 46 0.81 7.85 18.34
CA PHE A 46 1.38 6.68 19.00
C PHE A 46 2.65 6.96 19.82
N GLY A 47 3.24 8.15 19.69
CA GLY A 47 4.47 8.54 20.40
C GLY A 47 5.76 7.95 19.84
N GLU A 48 5.68 7.08 18.83
CA GLU A 48 6.80 6.44 18.17
C GLU A 48 6.53 6.24 16.65
N PRO A 49 7.57 6.18 15.80
CA PRO A 49 7.39 5.93 14.38
C PRO A 49 6.99 4.48 14.13
N LEU A 50 5.69 4.23 13.95
CA LEU A 50 5.16 2.91 13.62
C LEU A 50 5.04 2.70 12.11
N PRO A 51 5.54 1.58 11.57
CA PRO A 51 5.20 1.14 10.22
C PRO A 51 3.69 0.93 10.08
N PRO A 52 3.08 1.23 8.92
CA PRO A 52 1.64 1.06 8.69
C PRO A 52 1.06 -0.30 9.09
N LEU A 53 1.81 -1.40 8.88
CA LEU A 53 1.37 -2.73 9.34
C LEU A 53 1.28 -2.84 10.87
N ARG A 54 2.19 -2.22 11.61
CA ARG A 54 2.23 -2.27 13.09
C ARG A 54 1.20 -1.37 13.75
N VAL A 55 0.73 -0.33 13.04
CA VAL A 55 -0.37 0.54 13.51
C VAL A 55 -1.65 -0.26 13.70
N VAL A 56 -2.00 -1.15 12.76
CA VAL A 56 -3.23 -1.97 12.83
C VAL A 56 -3.19 -2.89 14.05
N GLU A 57 -2.07 -3.56 14.29
CA GLU A 57 -1.90 -4.45 15.44
C GLU A 57 -2.08 -3.69 16.76
N ARG A 58 -1.52 -2.47 16.87
CA ARG A 58 -1.64 -1.65 18.08
C ARG A 58 -3.09 -1.22 18.34
N ILE A 59 -3.80 -0.77 17.30
CA ILE A 59 -5.21 -0.37 17.40
C ILE A 59 -6.07 -1.55 17.89
N CYS A 60 -5.84 -2.76 17.37
CA CYS A 60 -6.60 -3.94 17.79
C CYS A 60 -6.38 -4.33 19.26
N GLU A 61 -5.20 -4.05 19.83
CA GLU A 61 -4.94 -4.26 21.27
C GLU A 61 -5.60 -3.18 22.14
N ASP A 62 -5.58 -1.91 21.71
CA ASP A 62 -6.11 -0.78 22.49
C ASP A 62 -7.65 -0.73 22.55
N VAL A 63 -8.36 -1.43 21.67
CA VAL A 63 -9.85 -1.46 21.59
C VAL A 63 -10.48 -2.58 22.44
N ARG A 64 -9.68 -3.46 23.07
CA ARG A 64 -10.20 -4.56 23.90
C ARG A 64 -10.97 -4.11 25.13
#